data_AF-A0A4S4EV28-F1
#
_entry.id   AF-A0A4S4EV28-F1
#
_cell.length_a   1.000
_cell.length_b   1.000
_cell.length_c   1.000
_cell.angle_alpha   90.00
_cell.angle_beta   90.00
_cell.angle_gamma   90.00
#
_symmetry.space_group_name_H-M   'P 1'
#
loop_
_entity.id
_entity.type
_entity.pdbx_description
1 polymer ?
#
loop_
_entity_poly.entity_id
_entity_poly.type
_entity_poly.pdbx_seq_one_letter_code
_entity_poly.pdbx_strand_id
1 'polypeptide(L)'
;MAGSNEVNLNESKVSNFLSIRMAIIQFDSLIFHSFEMVGGTQFSWIILIACAAIQMVVPLNTWVLISNFKLKYTLLRRPDGTFNRHLAEYLDRKVTANVNPVDGVFSFDVLIDRETSLLLRVYRQAEIEGLPSIVELEKPLSSDIVPVIIFFHGGSFVHSSSDSAIYDTLCRRLVGICKAVVVSVNYRRAPENRYPCAYDDGWAAVKWVSSKPWLQSRKDSKVHIYLAGDSSGGNIVHNVAVRSIESGIEVMGNILLNPLFSGQKRTESEKRLDGKYFVKIQDRDWYWRAFLPEGEDRDHPACNPFGPNGISLEGIKFPKSLVVVAGLDLIQDWQLGYAEGLKRNGQDVKLLYLEQATVGFYLLPNNEHFYTVMDEIRNFVNPEFGSGSSSVRDGWAGFGCLLKKASGSACSWLDWEALFLLPLRFLELE
;
A
#
# COMPACT_ATOMS: atom_id res chain seq x y z
N MET A 1 -34.17 5.08 55.01
CA MET A 1 -35.03 4.50 53.96
C MET A 1 -34.91 5.39 52.72
N ALA A 2 -34.90 4.74 51.57
CA ALA A 2 -34.48 5.21 50.24
C ALA A 2 -34.79 6.68 49.86
N GLY A 3 -33.76 7.39 49.41
CA GLY A 3 -33.87 8.56 48.54
C GLY A 3 -33.61 8.13 47.09
N SER A 4 -34.52 8.49 46.20
CA SER A 4 -34.54 8.21 44.76
C SER A 4 -33.44 8.97 44.01
N ASN A 5 -32.59 8.25 43.27
CA ASN A 5 -31.74 8.81 42.23
C ASN A 5 -32.31 8.46 40.86
N GLU A 6 -32.96 9.43 40.22
CA GLU A 6 -33.23 9.39 38.77
C GLU A 6 -31.92 9.56 38.01
N VAL A 7 -31.59 8.58 37.17
CA VAL A 7 -30.48 8.68 36.22
C VAL A 7 -31.01 9.38 34.97
N ASN A 8 -30.55 10.62 34.78
CA ASN A 8 -30.79 11.40 33.56
C ASN A 8 -30.06 10.74 32.38
N LEU A 9 -30.81 10.02 31.54
CA LEU A 9 -30.30 9.45 30.28
C LEU A 9 -30.24 10.55 29.22
N ASN A 10 -29.01 10.86 28.82
CA ASN A 10 -28.63 11.86 27.83
C ASN A 10 -29.42 11.71 26.50
N GLU A 11 -30.22 12.73 26.14
CA GLU A 11 -31.11 12.75 24.96
C GLU A 11 -30.38 12.53 23.61
N SER A 12 -29.06 12.74 23.56
CA SER A 12 -28.25 12.52 22.35
C SER A 12 -28.08 11.04 21.96
N LYS A 13 -28.17 10.10 22.92
CA LYS A 13 -28.09 8.66 22.63
C LYS A 13 -29.41 8.09 22.10
N VAL A 14 -30.53 8.67 22.49
CA VAL A 14 -31.88 8.24 22.07
C VAL A 14 -32.17 8.71 20.64
N SER A 15 -31.72 9.92 20.27
CA SER A 15 -31.81 10.45 18.90
C SER A 15 -31.04 9.60 17.88
N ASN A 16 -29.82 9.15 18.21
CA ASN A 16 -29.05 8.25 17.36
C ASN A 16 -29.71 6.86 17.21
N PHE A 17 -30.32 6.32 18.26
CA PHE A 17 -31.02 5.03 18.19
C PHE A 17 -32.28 5.08 17.32
N LEU A 18 -33.03 6.19 17.35
CA LEU A 18 -34.22 6.40 16.52
C LEU A 18 -33.88 6.67 15.04
N SER A 19 -32.80 7.40 14.77
CA SER A 19 -32.31 7.64 13.41
C SER A 19 -31.77 6.35 12.76
N ILE A 20 -31.11 5.49 13.54
CA ILE A 20 -30.67 4.15 13.11
C ILE A 20 -31.86 3.22 12.84
N ARG A 21 -32.92 3.26 13.67
CA ARG A 21 -34.14 2.48 13.44
C ARG A 21 -34.87 2.90 12.17
N MET A 22 -34.92 4.19 11.86
CA MET A 22 -35.52 4.68 10.61
C MET A 22 -34.67 4.32 9.39
N ALA A 23 -33.34 4.40 9.48
CA ALA A 23 -32.45 3.98 8.38
C ALA A 23 -32.55 2.47 8.07
N ILE A 24 -32.74 1.63 9.09
CA ILE A 24 -32.97 0.18 8.92
C ILE A 24 -34.33 -0.08 8.25
N ILE A 25 -35.40 0.56 8.71
CA ILE A 25 -36.76 0.39 8.16
C ILE A 25 -36.87 0.92 6.72
N GLN A 26 -36.12 1.97 6.39
CA GLN A 26 -36.15 2.60 5.06
C GLN A 26 -35.24 1.87 4.04
N PHE A 27 -34.30 1.04 4.51
CA PHE A 27 -33.55 0.10 3.67
C PHE A 27 -34.29 -1.23 3.46
N ASP A 28 -35.10 -1.67 4.42
CA ASP A 28 -35.93 -2.87 4.29
C ASP A 28 -36.94 -2.75 3.14
N SER A 29 -37.50 -1.56 2.88
CA SER A 29 -38.50 -1.36 1.83
C SER A 29 -37.93 -1.30 0.40
N LEU A 30 -36.65 -0.94 0.24
CA LEU A 30 -36.01 -0.88 -1.09
C LEU A 30 -35.44 -2.23 -1.54
N ILE A 31 -35.11 -3.14 -0.63
CA ILE A 31 -34.55 -4.46 -0.97
C ILE A 31 -35.64 -5.53 -1.08
N PHE A 32 -36.76 -5.40 -0.36
CA PHE A 32 -37.87 -6.37 -0.44
C PHE A 32 -38.59 -6.37 -1.80
N HIS A 33 -38.49 -5.32 -2.61
CA HIS A 33 -39.16 -5.26 -3.92
C HIS A 33 -38.39 -5.92 -5.08
N SER A 34 -37.24 -6.56 -4.83
CA SER A 34 -36.45 -7.21 -5.89
C SER A 34 -36.05 -8.65 -5.61
N PHE A 35 -36.54 -9.28 -4.54
CA PHE A 35 -36.18 -10.66 -4.18
C PHE A 35 -37.35 -11.50 -3.63
N GLU A 36 -38.58 -11.26 -4.12
CA GLU A 36 -39.59 -12.32 -4.12
C GLU A 36 -39.42 -13.16 -5.39
N MET A 37 -38.43 -14.03 -5.42
CA MET A 37 -38.45 -15.35 -6.07
C MET A 37 -37.15 -16.07 -5.73
N VAL A 38 -37.27 -17.35 -5.36
CA VAL A 38 -36.21 -18.30 -4.97
C VAL A 38 -35.85 -18.29 -3.47
N GLY A 39 -36.31 -19.32 -2.77
CA GLY A 39 -36.09 -19.52 -1.33
C GLY A 39 -34.61 -19.61 -0.94
N GLY A 40 -34.20 -18.74 -0.01
CA GLY A 40 -32.80 -18.62 0.43
C GLY A 40 -32.62 -17.70 1.62
N THR A 41 -33.46 -17.81 2.66
CA THR A 41 -33.41 -16.90 3.82
C THR A 41 -32.12 -17.02 4.62
N GLN A 42 -31.47 -18.19 4.69
CA GLN A 42 -30.21 -18.36 5.44
C GLN A 42 -28.97 -17.73 4.76
N PHE A 43 -28.94 -17.67 3.43
CA PHE A 43 -27.79 -17.17 2.67
C PHE A 43 -27.68 -15.64 2.74
N SER A 44 -28.82 -14.95 2.80
CA SER A 44 -28.90 -13.48 2.86
C SER A 44 -28.35 -12.91 4.17
N TRP A 45 -28.68 -13.52 5.32
CA TRP A 45 -28.21 -13.06 6.63
C TRP A 45 -26.69 -13.19 6.81
N ILE A 46 -26.08 -14.25 6.27
CA ILE A 46 -24.63 -14.47 6.39
C ILE A 46 -23.85 -13.39 5.61
N ILE A 47 -24.33 -13.01 4.42
CA ILE A 47 -23.72 -11.94 3.61
C ILE A 47 -23.89 -10.59 4.31
N LEU A 48 -25.07 -10.30 4.85
CA LEU A 48 -25.33 -9.07 5.61
C LEU A 48 -24.46 -8.97 6.87
N ILE A 49 -24.31 -10.06 7.63
CA ILE A 49 -23.47 -10.09 8.85
C ILE A 49 -21.98 -9.97 8.49
N ALA A 50 -21.51 -10.63 7.42
CA ALA A 50 -20.13 -10.50 6.96
C ALA A 50 -19.80 -9.10 6.44
N CYS A 51 -20.73 -8.48 5.69
CA CYS A 51 -20.60 -7.08 5.28
C CYS A 51 -20.61 -6.13 6.48
N ALA A 52 -21.49 -6.33 7.46
CA ALA A 52 -21.53 -5.55 8.69
C ALA A 52 -20.24 -5.69 9.51
N ALA A 53 -19.71 -6.91 9.66
CA ALA A 53 -18.50 -7.17 10.44
C ALA A 53 -17.23 -6.52 9.83
N ILE A 54 -17.12 -6.45 8.50
CA ILE A 54 -16.00 -5.75 7.84
C ILE A 54 -16.22 -4.23 7.86
N GLN A 55 -17.46 -3.76 7.66
CA GLN A 55 -17.80 -2.33 7.76
C GLN A 55 -17.49 -1.75 9.15
N MET A 56 -17.45 -2.57 10.21
CA MET A 56 -17.11 -2.12 11.56
C MET A 56 -15.61 -1.79 11.75
N VAL A 57 -14.70 -2.28 10.90
CA VAL A 57 -13.24 -2.10 11.08
C VAL A 57 -12.58 -1.18 10.07
N VAL A 58 -13.25 -0.88 8.94
CA VAL A 58 -12.69 0.00 7.89
C VAL A 58 -13.67 1.11 7.51
N PRO A 59 -13.17 2.33 7.22
CA PRO A 59 -13.99 3.36 6.59
C PRO A 59 -14.64 2.83 5.29
N LEU A 60 -15.88 3.25 5.03
CA LEU A 60 -16.68 2.75 3.89
C LEU A 60 -15.96 2.90 2.54
N ASN A 61 -15.30 4.04 2.30
CA ASN A 61 -14.54 4.27 1.07
C ASN A 61 -13.31 3.34 0.94
N THR A 62 -12.63 3.02 2.05
CA THR A 62 -11.59 1.98 2.06
C THR A 62 -12.18 0.62 1.73
N TRP A 63 -13.32 0.26 2.34
CA TRP A 63 -14.00 -0.99 2.05
C TRP A 63 -14.37 -1.13 0.57
N VAL A 64 -14.97 -0.08 -0.02
CA VAL A 64 -15.35 -0.06 -1.45
C VAL A 64 -14.12 -0.21 -2.34
N LEU A 65 -13.04 0.55 -2.07
CA LEU A 65 -11.82 0.51 -2.86
C LEU A 65 -11.20 -0.90 -2.87
N ILE A 66 -10.99 -1.49 -1.69
CA ILE A 66 -10.33 -2.79 -1.57
C ILE A 66 -11.24 -3.92 -2.07
N SER A 67 -12.56 -3.82 -1.88
CA SER A 67 -13.52 -4.80 -2.41
C SER A 67 -13.58 -4.76 -3.94
N ASN A 68 -13.48 -3.59 -4.56
CA ASN A 68 -13.38 -3.47 -6.01
C ASN A 68 -12.11 -4.15 -6.56
N PHE A 69 -10.96 -4.00 -5.88
CA PHE A 69 -9.76 -4.75 -6.23
C PHE A 69 -9.98 -6.26 -6.09
N LYS A 70 -10.54 -6.72 -4.98
CA LYS A 70 -10.84 -8.15 -4.75
C LYS A 70 -11.69 -8.74 -5.87
N LEU A 71 -12.79 -8.07 -6.24
CA LEU A 71 -13.70 -8.53 -7.29
C LEU A 71 -12.99 -8.62 -8.63
N LYS A 72 -12.34 -7.52 -9.07
CA LYS A 72 -11.57 -7.49 -10.32
C LYS A 72 -10.51 -8.57 -10.34
N TYR A 73 -9.72 -8.70 -9.29
CA TYR A 73 -8.60 -9.64 -9.27
C TYR A 73 -9.06 -11.10 -9.28
N THR A 74 -10.25 -11.39 -8.75
CA THR A 74 -10.86 -12.72 -8.85
C THR A 74 -11.15 -13.10 -10.31
N LEU A 75 -11.60 -12.15 -11.13
CA LEU A 75 -11.83 -12.37 -12.57
C LEU A 75 -10.53 -12.51 -13.38
N LEU A 76 -9.44 -11.92 -12.91
CA LEU A 76 -8.17 -11.88 -13.64
C LEU A 76 -7.31 -13.13 -13.44
N ARG A 77 -7.45 -13.82 -12.29
CA ARG A 77 -6.72 -15.06 -11.98
C ARG A 77 -7.46 -16.25 -12.61
N ARG A 78 -6.79 -17.01 -13.48
CA ARG A 78 -7.37 -18.24 -14.03
C ARG A 78 -6.98 -19.46 -13.21
N PRO A 79 -7.86 -20.47 -13.06
CA PRO A 79 -7.55 -21.70 -12.32
C PRO A 79 -6.33 -22.48 -12.83
N ASP A 80 -6.01 -22.35 -14.12
CA ASP A 80 -4.85 -22.98 -14.78
C ASP A 80 -3.50 -22.31 -14.46
N GLY A 81 -3.51 -21.22 -13.67
CA GLY A 81 -2.31 -20.46 -13.31
C GLY A 81 -1.96 -19.32 -14.27
N THR A 82 -2.67 -19.18 -15.39
CA THR A 82 -2.50 -18.03 -16.29
C THR A 82 -3.22 -16.78 -15.78
N PHE A 83 -2.79 -15.62 -16.26
CA PHE A 83 -3.35 -14.33 -15.87
C PHE A 83 -3.99 -13.61 -17.06
N ASN A 84 -5.12 -12.94 -16.85
CA ASN A 84 -5.72 -12.10 -17.89
C ASN A 84 -5.04 -10.72 -17.94
N ARG A 85 -3.79 -10.67 -18.42
CA ARG A 85 -2.96 -9.47 -18.46
C ARG A 85 -3.64 -8.31 -19.18
N HIS A 86 -4.18 -8.54 -20.38
CA HIS A 86 -4.82 -7.49 -21.16
C HIS A 86 -5.99 -6.83 -20.42
N LEU A 87 -6.89 -7.63 -19.83
CA LEU A 87 -7.99 -7.10 -19.03
C LEU A 87 -7.50 -6.41 -17.76
N ALA A 88 -6.43 -6.92 -17.14
CA ALA A 88 -5.83 -6.30 -15.95
C ALA A 88 -5.31 -4.89 -16.24
N GLU A 89 -4.57 -4.71 -17.35
CA GLU A 89 -4.05 -3.40 -17.76
C GLU A 89 -5.18 -2.42 -18.12
N TYR A 90 -6.28 -2.90 -18.70
CA TYR A 90 -7.46 -2.09 -19.03
C TYR A 90 -8.23 -1.64 -17.78
N LEU A 91 -8.39 -2.52 -16.80
CA LEU A 91 -9.16 -2.25 -15.57
C LEU A 91 -8.37 -1.51 -14.49
N ASP A 92 -7.05 -1.39 -14.65
CA ASP A 92 -6.21 -0.64 -13.73
C ASP A 92 -6.36 0.86 -13.97
N ARG A 93 -6.56 1.61 -12.89
CA ARG A 93 -6.69 3.07 -12.99
C ARG A 93 -5.29 3.67 -12.96
N LYS A 94 -4.82 4.18 -14.10
CA LYS A 94 -3.47 4.73 -14.26
C LYS A 94 -3.49 6.24 -14.43
N VAL A 95 -2.35 6.87 -14.17
CA VAL A 95 -2.11 8.30 -14.38
C VAL A 95 -0.78 8.50 -15.09
N THR A 96 -0.70 9.50 -15.97
CA THR A 96 0.57 9.86 -16.61
C THR A 96 1.49 10.59 -15.63
N ALA A 97 2.79 10.59 -15.89
CA ALA A 97 3.68 11.53 -15.24
C ALA A 97 3.25 12.97 -15.54
N ASN A 98 3.55 13.90 -14.63
CA ASN A 98 3.17 15.30 -14.78
C ASN A 98 4.29 16.21 -14.25
N VAL A 99 4.95 16.91 -15.17
CA VAL A 99 5.99 17.88 -14.85
C VAL A 99 5.44 19.14 -14.18
N ASN A 100 4.13 19.40 -14.33
CA ASN A 100 3.47 20.51 -13.66
C ASN A 100 3.25 20.13 -12.20
N PRO A 101 3.76 20.91 -11.23
CA PRO A 101 3.57 20.61 -9.83
C PRO A 101 2.09 20.57 -9.44
N VAL A 102 1.66 19.47 -8.82
CA VAL A 102 0.35 19.32 -8.19
C VAL A 102 0.60 19.04 -6.72
N ASP A 103 0.03 19.86 -5.84
CA ASP A 103 0.30 19.85 -4.38
C ASP A 103 1.80 19.92 -4.06
N GLY A 104 2.55 20.70 -4.85
CA GLY A 104 3.99 20.89 -4.69
C GLY A 104 4.85 19.71 -5.14
N VAL A 105 4.28 18.71 -5.84
CA VAL A 105 5.01 17.54 -6.36
C VAL A 105 4.84 17.42 -7.86
N PHE A 106 5.94 17.23 -8.59
CA PHE A 106 5.93 16.87 -10.00
C PHE A 106 6.55 15.48 -10.21
N SER A 107 6.29 14.87 -11.37
CA SER A 107 6.84 13.57 -11.74
C SER A 107 7.24 13.47 -13.20
N PHE A 108 8.18 12.58 -13.50
CA PHE A 108 8.63 12.25 -14.85
C PHE A 108 9.05 10.77 -14.93
N ASP A 109 8.90 10.18 -16.11
CA ASP A 109 9.24 8.77 -16.37
C ASP A 109 10.62 8.66 -17.02
N VAL A 110 11.41 7.67 -16.59
CA VAL A 110 12.75 7.38 -17.10
C VAL A 110 12.86 5.91 -17.46
N LEU A 111 13.29 5.63 -18.69
CA LEU A 111 13.61 4.28 -19.15
C LEU A 111 15.08 3.98 -18.82
N ILE A 112 15.32 3.03 -17.91
CA ILE A 112 16.67 2.75 -17.38
C ILE A 112 17.33 1.52 -17.99
N ASP A 113 16.52 0.61 -18.54
CA ASP A 113 16.99 -0.54 -19.30
C ASP A 113 16.08 -0.76 -20.52
N ARG A 114 16.69 -0.77 -21.70
CA ARG A 114 16.01 -0.93 -23.00
C ARG A 114 15.66 -2.38 -23.28
N GLU A 115 16.47 -3.32 -22.80
CA GLU A 115 16.29 -4.75 -23.08
C GLU A 115 15.06 -5.28 -22.36
N THR A 116 14.93 -4.93 -21.08
CA THR A 116 13.78 -5.31 -20.24
C THR A 116 12.62 -4.30 -20.27
N SER A 117 12.82 -3.17 -20.95
CA SER A 117 11.91 -2.01 -20.93
C SER A 117 11.60 -1.49 -19.52
N LEU A 118 12.58 -1.53 -18.62
CA LEU A 118 12.42 -1.15 -17.22
C LEU A 118 12.28 0.36 -17.08
N LEU A 119 11.09 0.79 -16.65
CA LEU A 119 10.72 2.18 -16.43
C LEU A 119 10.73 2.51 -14.93
N LEU A 120 11.22 3.70 -14.60
CA LEU A 120 11.10 4.32 -13.28
C LEU A 120 10.25 5.57 -13.39
N ARG A 121 9.38 5.82 -12.41
CA ARG A 121 8.75 7.13 -12.24
C ARG A 121 9.41 7.86 -11.09
N VAL A 122 9.98 9.03 -11.38
CA VAL A 122 10.61 9.89 -10.37
C VAL A 122 9.62 10.97 -9.93
N TYR A 123 9.52 11.17 -8.62
CA TYR A 123 8.72 12.22 -7.98
C TYR A 123 9.62 13.15 -7.19
N ARG A 124 9.44 14.45 -7.36
CA ARG A 124 10.24 15.49 -6.70
C ARG A 124 9.37 16.62 -6.19
N GLN A 125 9.83 17.24 -5.11
CA GLN A 125 9.24 18.49 -4.62
C GLN A 125 9.59 19.63 -5.58
N ALA A 126 8.63 20.50 -5.86
CA ALA A 126 8.86 21.73 -6.62
C ALA A 126 9.57 22.77 -5.72
N GLU A 127 10.63 23.39 -6.22
CA GLU A 127 11.41 24.39 -5.47
C GLU A 127 10.87 25.84 -5.65
N ILE A 128 10.14 26.15 -6.73
CA ILE A 128 9.62 27.49 -7.05
C ILE A 128 8.26 27.36 -7.78
N GLU A 129 7.37 28.35 -7.61
CA GLU A 129 6.18 28.53 -8.46
C GLU A 129 6.61 28.84 -9.90
N GLY A 130 6.64 27.80 -10.74
CA GLY A 130 6.99 27.89 -12.16
C GLY A 130 7.03 26.50 -12.80
N LEU A 131 6.83 26.43 -14.11
CA LEU A 131 6.88 25.19 -14.87
C LEU A 131 8.33 24.72 -14.98
N PRO A 132 8.69 23.52 -14.47
CA PRO A 132 10.00 22.94 -14.75
C PRO A 132 10.12 22.72 -16.26
N SER A 133 11.11 23.33 -16.89
CA SER A 133 11.49 22.95 -18.25
C SER A 133 12.07 21.52 -18.23
N ILE A 134 12.11 20.83 -19.38
CA ILE A 134 12.67 19.47 -19.47
C ILE A 134 14.14 19.40 -18.99
N VAL A 135 14.85 20.52 -19.05
CA VAL A 135 16.25 20.69 -18.59
C VAL A 135 16.35 20.70 -17.06
N GLU A 136 15.25 20.95 -16.34
CA GLU A 136 15.21 21.08 -14.88
C GLU A 136 14.79 19.79 -14.17
N LEU A 137 14.38 18.74 -14.89
CA LEU A 137 13.93 17.47 -14.29
C LEU A 137 15.03 16.80 -13.46
N GLU A 138 16.28 16.88 -13.94
CA GLU A 138 17.47 16.34 -13.28
C GLU A 138 18.32 17.43 -12.61
N LYS A 139 17.71 18.57 -12.23
CA LYS A 139 18.42 19.61 -11.48
C LYS A 139 18.99 19.03 -10.16
N PRO A 140 20.27 19.23 -9.83
CA PRO A 140 20.85 18.74 -8.58
C PRO A 140 20.09 19.21 -7.34
N LEU A 141 20.07 18.37 -6.31
CA LEU A 141 19.39 18.67 -5.05
C LEU A 141 20.05 19.85 -4.32
N SER A 142 19.20 20.70 -3.73
CA SER A 142 19.61 21.96 -3.12
C SER A 142 19.90 21.87 -1.62
N SER A 143 19.29 20.89 -0.93
CA SER A 143 19.40 20.69 0.52
C SER A 143 20.61 19.83 0.91
N ASP A 144 21.05 19.96 2.16
CA ASP A 144 22.26 19.29 2.67
C ASP A 144 22.13 17.75 2.68
N ILE A 145 21.01 17.23 3.20
CA ILE A 145 20.64 15.81 3.14
C ILE A 145 19.25 15.71 2.54
N VAL A 146 19.11 14.89 1.50
CA VAL A 146 17.83 14.56 0.87
C VAL A 146 17.72 13.05 0.75
N PRO A 147 16.77 12.41 1.45
CA PRO A 147 16.50 10.99 1.26
C PRO A 147 16.01 10.70 -0.15
N VAL A 148 16.46 9.57 -0.71
CA VAL A 148 15.93 9.02 -1.96
C VAL A 148 15.26 7.68 -1.65
N ILE A 149 13.93 7.67 -1.71
CA ILE A 149 13.13 6.48 -1.45
C ILE A 149 12.90 5.74 -2.77
N ILE A 150 13.52 4.58 -2.95
CA ILE A 150 13.23 3.67 -4.05
C ILE A 150 12.02 2.83 -3.65
N PHE A 151 10.89 3.08 -4.30
CA PHE A 151 9.61 2.48 -3.97
C PHE A 151 9.25 1.32 -4.90
N PHE A 152 8.88 0.20 -4.31
CA PHE A 152 8.35 -0.97 -5.00
C PHE A 152 6.87 -1.12 -4.67
N HIS A 153 6.02 -1.07 -5.68
CA HIS A 153 4.59 -1.20 -5.47
C HIS A 153 4.18 -2.63 -5.09
N GLY A 154 3.07 -2.75 -4.37
CA GLY A 154 2.40 -4.01 -4.12
C GLY A 154 1.60 -4.51 -5.33
N GLY A 155 0.75 -5.51 -5.08
CA GLY A 155 0.03 -6.23 -6.14
C GLY A 155 0.40 -7.71 -6.22
N SER A 156 1.05 -8.25 -5.19
CA SER A 156 1.36 -9.68 -5.08
C SER A 156 2.14 -10.23 -6.28
N PHE A 157 3.14 -9.46 -6.72
CA PHE A 157 4.01 -9.70 -7.89
C PHE A 157 3.33 -9.68 -9.25
N VAL A 158 1.99 -9.61 -9.32
CA VAL A 158 1.22 -9.80 -10.56
C VAL A 158 0.49 -8.52 -10.98
N HIS A 159 0.01 -7.73 -10.03
CA HIS A 159 -0.86 -6.58 -10.28
C HIS A 159 -0.11 -5.25 -10.21
N SER A 160 -0.78 -4.20 -10.69
CA SER A 160 -0.37 -2.79 -10.62
C SER A 160 0.91 -2.47 -11.38
N SER A 161 1.29 -1.19 -11.37
CA SER A 161 2.44 -0.59 -12.04
C SER A 161 2.84 0.69 -11.30
N SER A 162 3.99 1.27 -11.64
CA SER A 162 4.42 2.55 -11.07
C SER A 162 3.47 3.70 -11.39
N ASP A 163 2.66 3.57 -12.44
CA ASP A 163 1.67 4.54 -12.89
C ASP A 163 0.23 4.23 -12.42
N SER A 164 0.01 3.14 -11.66
CA SER A 164 -1.27 2.90 -10.99
C SER A 164 -1.57 4.05 -10.05
N ALA A 165 -2.74 4.67 -10.16
CA ALA A 165 -3.11 5.89 -9.46
C ALA A 165 -2.98 5.79 -7.93
N ILE A 166 -3.21 4.60 -7.35
CA ILE A 166 -3.06 4.37 -5.92
C ILE A 166 -1.59 4.51 -5.46
N TYR A 167 -0.65 4.05 -6.28
CA TYR A 167 0.78 4.11 -5.99
C TYR A 167 1.38 5.46 -6.40
N ASP A 168 0.90 6.08 -7.47
CA ASP A 168 1.26 7.46 -7.81
C ASP A 168 0.89 8.42 -6.67
N THR A 169 -0.33 8.29 -6.15
CA THR A 169 -0.82 9.08 -5.01
C THR A 169 0.02 8.83 -3.75
N LEU A 170 0.37 7.57 -3.46
CA LEU A 170 1.21 7.22 -2.31
C LEU A 170 2.62 7.81 -2.45
N CYS A 171 3.25 7.70 -3.61
CA CYS A 171 4.58 8.26 -3.86
C CYS A 171 4.58 9.80 -3.73
N ARG A 172 3.55 10.49 -4.25
CA ARG A 172 3.40 11.94 -4.06
C ARG A 172 3.28 12.33 -2.58
N ARG A 173 2.52 11.57 -1.79
CA ARG A 173 2.41 11.79 -0.34
C ARG A 173 3.75 11.58 0.35
N LEU A 174 4.50 10.53 0.00
CA LEU A 174 5.82 10.26 0.55
C LEU A 174 6.79 11.42 0.27
N VAL A 175 6.81 11.99 -0.94
CA VAL A 175 7.58 13.21 -1.24
C VAL A 175 7.21 14.34 -0.29
N GLY A 176 5.92 14.66 -0.18
CA GLY A 176 5.44 15.79 0.62
C GLY A 176 5.71 15.65 2.12
N ILE A 177 5.53 14.43 2.66
CA ILE A 177 5.65 14.09 4.09
C ILE A 177 7.11 13.94 4.51
N CYS A 178 7.92 13.27 3.68
CA CYS A 178 9.32 12.96 4.00
C CYS A 178 10.30 14.00 3.48
N LYS A 179 9.84 14.99 2.68
CA LYS A 179 10.74 15.93 1.98
C LYS A 179 11.86 15.20 1.23
N ALA A 180 11.47 14.13 0.56
CA ALA A 180 12.34 13.18 -0.10
C ALA A 180 12.10 13.15 -1.61
N VAL A 181 13.06 12.63 -2.36
CA VAL A 181 12.80 12.17 -3.74
C VAL A 181 12.25 10.75 -3.65
N VAL A 182 11.23 10.43 -4.45
CA VAL A 182 10.70 9.06 -4.57
C VAL A 182 10.95 8.55 -5.99
N VAL A 183 11.48 7.34 -6.11
CA VAL A 183 11.72 6.66 -7.39
C VAL A 183 10.91 5.36 -7.39
N SER A 184 9.76 5.36 -8.06
CA SER A 184 8.86 4.20 -8.14
C SER A 184 9.26 3.29 -9.29
N VAL A 185 9.56 2.03 -8.99
CA VAL A 185 10.07 1.04 -9.95
C VAL A 185 8.91 0.30 -10.62
N ASN A 186 8.83 0.34 -11.95
CA ASN A 186 7.85 -0.43 -12.73
C ASN A 186 8.38 -1.85 -13.01
N TYR A 187 8.58 -2.63 -11.95
CA TYR A 187 9.20 -3.95 -12.05
C TYR A 187 8.35 -4.93 -12.88
N ARG A 188 9.00 -5.88 -13.55
CA ARG A 188 8.32 -6.91 -14.35
C ARG A 188 7.52 -7.87 -13.48
N ARG A 189 6.33 -8.22 -13.95
CA ARG A 189 5.31 -8.93 -13.17
C ARG A 189 5.17 -10.39 -13.60
N ALA A 190 4.86 -11.23 -12.62
CA ALA A 190 4.45 -12.60 -12.78
C ALA A 190 3.00 -12.67 -13.34
N PRO A 191 2.59 -13.80 -13.94
CA PRO A 191 3.36 -15.03 -14.20
C PRO A 191 4.31 -14.95 -15.41
N GLU A 192 4.23 -13.91 -16.23
CA GLU A 192 5.03 -13.78 -17.47
C GLU A 192 6.52 -13.60 -17.17
N ASN A 193 6.84 -12.91 -16.07
CA ASN A 193 8.19 -12.70 -15.59
C ASN A 193 8.26 -13.19 -14.14
N ARG A 194 8.59 -14.47 -13.97
CA ARG A 194 8.72 -15.15 -12.67
C ARG A 194 9.97 -14.66 -11.92
N TYR A 195 10.18 -15.18 -10.71
CA TYR A 195 11.44 -15.07 -10.01
C TYR A 195 12.62 -15.43 -10.93
N PRO A 196 13.74 -14.66 -10.92
CA PRO A 196 14.05 -13.53 -10.05
C PRO A 196 13.78 -12.13 -10.66
N CYS A 197 13.00 -12.01 -11.75
CA CYS A 197 12.93 -10.78 -12.56
C CYS A 197 12.63 -9.49 -11.76
N ALA A 198 11.67 -9.53 -10.84
CA ALA A 198 11.33 -8.37 -10.02
C ALA A 198 12.50 -7.90 -9.12
N TYR A 199 13.34 -8.83 -8.66
CA TYR A 199 14.52 -8.54 -7.86
C TYR A 199 15.68 -8.00 -8.70
N ASP A 200 15.84 -8.52 -9.92
CA ASP A 200 16.80 -7.98 -10.88
C ASP A 200 16.46 -6.55 -11.29
N ASP A 201 15.18 -6.25 -11.50
CA ASP A 201 14.71 -4.92 -11.83
C ASP A 201 14.91 -3.94 -10.67
N GLY A 202 14.62 -4.38 -9.44
CA GLY A 202 14.90 -3.58 -8.26
C GLY A 202 16.39 -3.33 -8.03
N TRP A 203 17.23 -4.32 -8.34
CA TRP A 203 18.68 -4.15 -8.30
C TRP A 203 19.18 -3.18 -9.37
N ALA A 204 18.63 -3.25 -10.59
CA ALA A 204 18.93 -2.29 -11.65
C ALA A 204 18.55 -0.85 -11.23
N ALA A 205 17.39 -0.68 -10.58
CA ALA A 205 16.95 0.61 -10.06
C ALA A 205 17.90 1.16 -8.99
N VAL A 206 18.36 0.33 -8.03
CA VAL A 206 19.33 0.74 -6.99
C VAL A 206 20.64 1.24 -7.62
N LYS A 207 21.21 0.46 -8.56
CA LYS A 207 22.44 0.86 -9.26
C LYS A 207 22.24 2.18 -10.01
N TRP A 208 21.12 2.32 -10.74
CA TRP A 208 20.81 3.53 -11.48
C TRP A 208 20.71 4.74 -10.55
N VAL A 209 19.98 4.62 -9.43
CA VAL A 209 19.83 5.70 -8.44
C VAL A 209 21.17 6.09 -7.81
N SER A 210 21.96 5.10 -7.38
CA SER A 210 23.28 5.35 -6.77
C SER A 210 24.25 6.07 -7.70
N SER A 211 24.05 5.96 -9.02
CA SER A 211 24.95 6.53 -10.02
C SER A 211 24.54 7.93 -10.47
N LYS A 212 23.48 8.54 -9.92
CA LYS A 212 23.01 9.88 -10.35
C LYS A 212 23.61 11.00 -9.51
N PRO A 213 24.47 11.86 -10.11
CA PRO A 213 25.03 13.02 -9.39
C PRO A 213 23.94 13.96 -8.90
N TRP A 214 22.86 14.13 -9.66
CA TRP A 214 21.77 15.03 -9.29
C TRP A 214 20.93 14.52 -8.11
N LEU A 215 21.06 13.25 -7.71
CA LEU A 215 20.45 12.68 -6.51
C LEU A 215 21.38 12.70 -5.28
N GLN A 216 22.62 13.18 -5.42
CA GLN A 216 23.54 13.27 -4.30
C GLN A 216 23.15 14.41 -3.36
N SER A 217 23.20 14.10 -2.06
CA SER A 217 23.09 15.07 -0.98
C SER A 217 24.38 15.90 -0.90
N ARG A 218 24.25 17.21 -0.65
CA ARG A 218 25.42 18.13 -0.64
C ARG A 218 26.39 17.86 0.51
N LYS A 219 25.88 17.39 1.65
CA LYS A 219 26.66 17.20 2.88
C LYS A 219 27.86 16.27 2.69
N ASP A 220 27.68 15.18 1.95
CA ASP A 220 28.69 14.12 1.79
C ASP A 220 28.86 13.63 0.35
N SER A 221 28.20 14.27 -0.62
CA SER A 221 28.21 13.87 -2.05
C SER A 221 27.75 12.42 -2.27
N LYS A 222 26.90 11.89 -1.39
CA LYS A 222 26.33 10.53 -1.50
C LYS A 222 24.83 10.57 -1.77
N VAL A 223 24.31 9.51 -2.35
CA VAL A 223 22.86 9.30 -2.44
C VAL A 223 22.39 8.58 -1.17
N HIS A 224 21.48 9.20 -0.42
CA HIS A 224 20.95 8.64 0.84
C HIS A 224 19.76 7.72 0.54
N ILE A 225 20.05 6.49 0.13
CA ILE A 225 19.06 5.54 -0.40
C ILE A 225 18.27 4.88 0.73
N TYR A 226 16.95 4.92 0.63
CA TYR A 226 16.02 4.10 1.41
C TYR A 226 15.22 3.22 0.46
N LEU A 227 15.04 1.94 0.81
CA LEU A 227 14.17 1.04 0.06
C LEU A 227 12.80 0.97 0.73
N ALA A 228 11.73 1.12 -0.03
CA ALA A 228 10.37 1.07 0.50
C ALA A 228 9.46 0.23 -0.39
N GLY A 229 8.48 -0.43 0.20
CA GLY A 229 7.48 -1.13 -0.58
C GLY A 229 6.40 -1.79 0.25
N ASP A 230 5.25 -2.00 -0.38
CA ASP A 230 4.10 -2.65 0.24
C ASP A 230 3.80 -4.01 -0.39
N SER A 231 3.25 -4.96 0.38
CA SER A 231 2.93 -6.29 -0.13
C SER A 231 4.15 -6.96 -0.80
N SER A 232 4.05 -7.34 -2.08
CA SER A 232 5.20 -7.85 -2.87
C SER A 232 6.36 -6.87 -2.96
N GLY A 233 6.09 -5.56 -2.98
CA GLY A 233 7.12 -4.55 -2.94
C GLY A 233 7.97 -4.61 -1.67
N GLY A 234 7.35 -4.88 -0.51
CA GLY A 234 8.09 -5.09 0.74
C GLY A 234 8.97 -6.35 0.70
N ASN A 235 8.56 -7.39 -0.02
CA ASN A 235 9.40 -8.57 -0.26
C ASN A 235 10.58 -8.26 -1.19
N ILE A 236 10.35 -7.47 -2.26
CA ILE A 236 11.41 -7.00 -3.16
C ILE A 236 12.44 -6.17 -2.37
N VAL A 237 11.99 -5.28 -1.48
CA VAL A 237 12.86 -4.50 -0.59
C VAL A 237 13.86 -5.40 0.16
N HIS A 238 13.38 -6.48 0.79
CA HIS A 238 14.25 -7.41 1.51
C HIS A 238 15.33 -8.01 0.60
N ASN A 239 14.92 -8.59 -0.53
CA ASN A 239 15.84 -9.29 -1.44
C ASN A 239 16.84 -8.33 -2.10
N VAL A 240 16.42 -7.12 -2.44
CA VAL A 240 17.30 -6.07 -2.99
C VAL A 240 18.28 -5.56 -1.93
N ALA A 241 17.85 -5.42 -0.67
CA ALA A 241 18.73 -5.06 0.45
C ALA A 241 19.77 -6.15 0.75
N VAL A 242 19.39 -7.44 0.66
CA VAL A 242 20.35 -8.55 0.77
C VAL A 242 21.41 -8.43 -0.32
N ARG A 243 20.99 -8.18 -1.57
CA ARG A 243 21.91 -8.03 -2.71
C ARG A 243 22.81 -6.79 -2.61
N SER A 244 22.35 -5.71 -1.97
CA SER A 244 23.15 -4.49 -1.84
C SER A 244 24.38 -4.68 -0.95
N ILE A 245 24.32 -5.60 0.02
CA ILE A 245 25.43 -5.89 0.95
C ILE A 245 26.70 -6.29 0.20
N GLU A 246 26.59 -7.14 -0.82
CA GLU A 246 27.74 -7.63 -1.60
C GLU A 246 28.31 -6.59 -2.57
N SER A 247 27.55 -5.53 -2.86
CA SER A 247 27.87 -4.56 -3.91
C SER A 247 28.66 -3.33 -3.44
N GLY A 248 28.70 -3.09 -2.13
CA GLY A 248 29.23 -1.85 -1.55
C GLY A 248 28.33 -0.61 -1.68
N ILE A 249 27.14 -0.71 -2.30
CA ILE A 249 26.14 0.37 -2.30
C ILE A 249 25.45 0.43 -0.93
N GLU A 250 25.61 1.54 -0.24
CA GLU A 250 25.03 1.76 1.09
C GLU A 250 23.53 2.09 1.01
N VAL A 251 22.71 1.23 1.60
CA VAL A 251 21.27 1.46 1.84
C VAL A 251 21.10 1.88 3.30
N MET A 252 20.48 3.05 3.51
CA MET A 252 20.32 3.67 4.83
C MET A 252 19.20 3.06 5.66
N GLY A 253 18.21 2.43 5.01
CA GLY A 253 17.15 1.71 5.69
C GLY A 253 16.08 1.15 4.76
N ASN A 254 15.30 0.23 5.31
CA ASN A 254 14.20 -0.47 4.64
C ASN A 254 12.86 -0.12 5.29
N ILE A 255 11.82 0.12 4.49
CA ILE A 255 10.45 0.41 4.93
C ILE A 255 9.51 -0.61 4.30
N LEU A 256 8.98 -1.51 5.11
CA LEU A 256 8.15 -2.63 4.66
C LEU A 256 6.72 -2.46 5.16
N LEU A 257 5.77 -2.26 4.24
CA LEU A 257 4.34 -2.10 4.57
C LEU A 257 3.58 -3.39 4.26
N ASN A 258 3.14 -4.12 5.28
CA ASN A 258 2.49 -5.43 5.13
C ASN A 258 3.28 -6.35 4.15
N PRO A 259 4.58 -6.60 4.39
CA PRO A 259 5.41 -7.30 3.42
C PRO A 259 4.90 -8.71 3.13
N LEU A 260 4.99 -9.13 1.88
CA LEU A 260 4.47 -10.42 1.42
C LEU A 260 5.50 -11.53 1.64
N PHE A 261 5.36 -12.25 2.75
CA PHE A 261 6.09 -13.49 3.05
C PHE A 261 5.10 -14.63 3.31
N SER A 262 5.56 -15.87 3.15
CA SER A 262 4.80 -17.06 3.47
C SER A 262 5.74 -18.26 3.65
N GLY A 263 5.17 -19.43 3.91
CA GLY A 263 5.89 -20.70 4.01
C GLY A 263 4.92 -21.86 3.79
N GLN A 264 5.42 -23.09 3.74
CA GLN A 264 4.58 -24.26 3.45
C GLN A 264 3.52 -24.50 4.54
N LYS A 265 3.91 -24.35 5.81
CA LYS A 265 2.99 -24.50 6.94
C LYS A 265 1.98 -23.36 6.98
N ARG A 266 0.76 -23.62 7.46
CA ARG A 266 -0.23 -22.56 7.70
C ARG A 266 -0.11 -22.02 9.11
N THR A 267 0.01 -20.71 9.23
CA THR A 267 0.01 -20.03 10.53
C THR A 267 -1.40 -19.99 11.13
N GLU A 268 -1.50 -19.62 12.40
CA GLU A 268 -2.78 -19.47 13.07
C GLU A 268 -3.55 -18.24 12.54
N SER A 269 -2.85 -17.15 12.19
CA SER A 269 -3.46 -16.00 11.53
C SER A 269 -4.07 -16.36 10.18
N GLU A 270 -3.38 -17.17 9.36
CA GLU A 270 -3.89 -17.60 8.05
C GLU A 270 -5.23 -18.33 8.23
N LYS A 271 -5.29 -19.34 9.10
CA LYS A 271 -6.51 -20.12 9.38
C LYS A 271 -7.62 -19.26 9.95
N ARG A 272 -7.29 -18.35 10.88
CA ARG A 272 -8.28 -17.53 11.61
C ARG A 272 -8.88 -16.43 10.74
N LEU A 273 -8.12 -15.85 9.82
CA LEU A 273 -8.49 -14.66 9.05
C LEU A 273 -8.83 -14.92 7.58
N ASP A 274 -8.69 -16.17 7.11
CA ASP A 274 -8.98 -16.54 5.72
C ASP A 274 -10.34 -16.02 5.25
N GLY A 275 -10.33 -15.18 4.21
CA GLY A 275 -11.52 -14.62 3.59
C GLY A 275 -12.25 -13.54 4.40
N LYS A 276 -11.89 -13.29 5.67
CA LYS A 276 -12.57 -12.33 6.54
C LYS A 276 -12.30 -10.89 6.15
N TYR A 277 -11.05 -10.54 5.82
CA TYR A 277 -10.64 -9.17 5.51
C TYR A 277 -9.99 -9.10 4.13
N PHE A 278 -10.83 -9.19 3.10
CA PHE A 278 -10.52 -9.08 1.67
C PHE A 278 -9.70 -10.23 1.06
N VAL A 279 -8.68 -10.73 1.75
CA VAL A 279 -7.70 -11.67 1.20
C VAL A 279 -8.02 -13.13 1.59
N LYS A 280 -7.81 -14.06 0.66
CA LYS A 280 -7.96 -15.50 0.88
C LYS A 280 -6.63 -16.25 0.74
N ILE A 281 -6.50 -17.35 1.47
CA ILE A 281 -5.39 -18.31 1.34
C ILE A 281 -5.28 -18.80 -0.11
N GLN A 282 -6.41 -19.17 -0.73
CA GLN A 282 -6.44 -19.62 -2.12
C GLN A 282 -5.77 -18.63 -3.08
N ASP A 283 -6.01 -17.33 -2.87
CA ASP A 283 -5.42 -16.29 -3.69
C ASP A 283 -3.91 -16.17 -3.42
N ARG A 284 -3.50 -16.22 -2.14
CA ARG A 284 -2.07 -16.22 -1.76
C ARG A 284 -1.30 -17.37 -2.41
N ASP A 285 -1.86 -18.56 -2.40
CA ASP A 285 -1.25 -19.74 -3.03
C ASP A 285 -1.12 -19.57 -4.54
N TRP A 286 -2.14 -18.96 -5.18
CA TRP A 286 -2.10 -18.66 -6.60
C TRP A 286 -0.97 -17.68 -6.93
N TYR A 287 -0.82 -16.60 -6.15
CA TYR A 287 0.23 -15.59 -6.38
C TYR A 287 1.63 -16.15 -6.17
N TRP A 288 1.85 -16.94 -5.12
CA TRP A 288 3.15 -17.58 -4.90
C TRP A 288 3.50 -18.55 -6.03
N ARG A 289 2.53 -19.36 -6.49
CA ARG A 289 2.73 -20.25 -7.63
C ARG A 289 2.99 -19.50 -8.94
N ALA A 290 2.39 -18.32 -9.12
CA ALA A 290 2.61 -17.48 -10.29
C ALA A 290 4.02 -16.85 -10.27
N PHE A 291 4.54 -16.50 -9.09
CA PHE A 291 5.82 -15.82 -8.96
C PHE A 291 7.03 -16.77 -8.87
N LEU A 292 6.93 -17.83 -8.07
CA LEU A 292 8.05 -18.75 -7.84
C LEU A 292 8.41 -19.53 -9.11
N PRO A 293 9.65 -20.08 -9.20
CA PRO A 293 10.01 -21.03 -10.25
C PRO A 293 9.05 -22.22 -10.28
N GLU A 294 8.88 -22.81 -11.46
CA GLU A 294 8.02 -24.00 -11.59
C GLU A 294 8.64 -25.19 -10.83
N GLY A 295 7.82 -25.89 -10.05
CA GLY A 295 8.26 -27.00 -9.20
C GLY A 295 8.70 -26.60 -7.80
N GLU A 296 8.93 -25.31 -7.54
CA GLU A 296 9.26 -24.80 -6.20
C GLU A 296 8.03 -24.66 -5.32
N ASP A 297 8.27 -24.65 -4.01
CA ASP A 297 7.24 -24.47 -2.99
C ASP A 297 7.45 -23.19 -2.16
N ARG A 298 6.56 -22.94 -1.19
CA ARG A 298 6.60 -21.69 -0.42
C ARG A 298 7.72 -21.61 0.61
N ASP A 299 8.50 -22.67 0.82
CA ASP A 299 9.74 -22.61 1.60
C ASP A 299 10.96 -22.24 0.74
N HIS A 300 10.76 -21.92 -0.55
CA HIS A 300 11.76 -21.23 -1.37
C HIS A 300 12.15 -19.88 -0.71
N PRO A 301 13.42 -19.45 -0.70
CA PRO A 301 13.90 -18.28 0.06
C PRO A 301 13.26 -16.95 -0.35
N ALA A 302 12.85 -16.82 -1.62
CA ALA A 302 12.09 -15.67 -2.10
C ALA A 302 10.72 -15.49 -1.40
N CYS A 303 10.16 -16.58 -0.88
CA CYS A 303 8.88 -16.61 -0.16
C CYS A 303 9.09 -16.63 1.36
N ASN A 304 10.02 -17.48 1.83
CA ASN A 304 10.31 -17.71 3.24
C ASN A 304 11.79 -17.38 3.56
N PRO A 305 12.16 -16.10 3.71
CA PRO A 305 13.57 -15.69 3.82
C PRO A 305 14.29 -16.24 5.08
N PHE A 306 13.52 -16.57 6.13
CA PHE A 306 14.04 -17.18 7.37
C PHE A 306 13.50 -18.60 7.57
N GLY A 307 13.05 -19.24 6.49
CA GLY A 307 12.60 -20.63 6.49
C GLY A 307 13.74 -21.64 6.43
N PRO A 308 13.43 -22.93 6.21
CA PRO A 308 14.42 -24.00 6.14
C PRO A 308 15.53 -23.78 5.09
N ASN A 309 15.20 -23.11 3.98
CA ASN A 309 16.13 -22.82 2.89
C ASN A 309 16.68 -21.38 2.94
N GLY A 310 16.30 -20.60 3.96
CA GLY A 310 16.68 -19.20 4.10
C GLY A 310 18.18 -18.99 4.34
N ILE A 311 18.64 -17.76 4.10
CA ILE A 311 20.03 -17.35 4.36
C ILE A 311 20.08 -16.62 5.71
N SER A 312 20.99 -17.02 6.58
CA SER A 312 21.23 -16.29 7.84
C SER A 312 21.84 -14.93 7.55
N LEU A 313 21.36 -13.92 8.27
CA LEU A 313 21.92 -12.56 8.24
C LEU A 313 22.82 -12.29 9.45
N GLU A 314 23.17 -13.31 10.23
CA GLU A 314 24.02 -13.16 11.41
C GLU A 314 25.42 -12.69 11.00
N GLY A 315 25.94 -11.67 11.70
CA GLY A 315 27.24 -11.07 11.38
C GLY A 315 27.27 -10.22 10.10
N ILE A 316 26.13 -10.08 9.40
CA ILE A 316 26.02 -9.25 8.20
C ILE A 316 25.45 -7.88 8.59
N LYS A 317 26.06 -6.79 8.10
CA LYS A 317 25.51 -5.44 8.27
C LYS A 317 24.33 -5.22 7.32
N PHE A 318 23.11 -5.51 7.77
CA PHE A 318 21.88 -5.23 7.03
C PHE A 318 21.35 -3.81 7.33
N PRO A 319 20.67 -3.13 6.40
CA PRO A 319 20.07 -1.83 6.68
C PRO A 319 19.01 -1.92 7.79
N LYS A 320 18.94 -0.89 8.65
CA LYS A 320 17.85 -0.77 9.65
C LYS A 320 16.49 -0.89 8.97
N SER A 321 15.51 -1.50 9.63
CA SER A 321 14.23 -1.85 9.01
C SER A 321 13.04 -1.35 9.83
N LEU A 322 12.15 -0.58 9.22
CA LEU A 322 10.80 -0.30 9.70
C LEU A 322 9.85 -1.34 9.10
N VAL A 323 9.30 -2.23 9.93
CA VAL A 323 8.34 -3.26 9.52
C VAL A 323 6.96 -2.89 10.06
N VAL A 324 6.02 -2.62 9.16
CA VAL A 324 4.64 -2.28 9.50
C VAL A 324 3.75 -3.48 9.21
N VAL A 325 2.96 -3.88 10.21
CA VAL A 325 2.12 -5.09 10.17
C VAL A 325 0.68 -4.72 10.51
N ALA A 326 -0.24 -5.06 9.60
CA ALA A 326 -1.67 -4.93 9.81
C ALA A 326 -2.22 -6.16 10.55
N GLY A 327 -2.82 -5.97 11.72
CA GLY A 327 -3.33 -7.07 12.57
C GLY A 327 -4.54 -7.81 12.01
N LEU A 328 -5.18 -7.28 10.97
CA LEU A 328 -6.24 -7.96 10.21
C LEU A 328 -5.77 -8.47 8.84
N ASP A 329 -4.46 -8.45 8.57
CA ASP A 329 -3.87 -9.20 7.45
C ASP A 329 -3.74 -10.69 7.84
N LEU A 330 -4.18 -11.60 6.97
CA LEU A 330 -4.11 -13.03 7.25
C LEU A 330 -2.66 -13.54 7.36
N ILE A 331 -1.70 -12.88 6.72
CA ILE A 331 -0.28 -13.27 6.76
C ILE A 331 0.51 -12.55 7.85
N GLN A 332 -0.16 -11.89 8.81
CA GLN A 332 0.53 -11.15 9.88
C GLN A 332 1.54 -12.00 10.65
N ASP A 333 1.28 -13.30 10.90
CA ASP A 333 2.23 -14.16 11.62
C ASP A 333 3.54 -14.34 10.83
N TRP A 334 3.47 -14.36 9.48
CA TRP A 334 4.67 -14.38 8.63
C TRP A 334 5.43 -13.05 8.67
N GLN A 335 4.72 -11.93 8.75
CA GLN A 335 5.32 -10.59 8.85
C GLN A 335 5.99 -10.37 10.22
N LEU A 336 5.34 -10.81 11.30
CA LEU A 336 5.89 -10.82 12.65
C LEU A 336 7.09 -11.77 12.75
N GLY A 337 6.98 -12.97 12.15
CA GLY A 337 8.07 -13.93 12.05
C GLY A 337 9.29 -13.37 11.31
N TYR A 338 9.07 -12.56 10.27
CA TYR A 338 10.13 -11.84 9.57
C TYR A 338 10.84 -10.81 10.46
N ALA A 339 10.08 -9.95 11.15
CA ALA A 339 10.64 -8.94 12.06
C ALA A 339 11.45 -9.59 13.20
N GLU A 340 10.93 -10.68 13.77
CA GLU A 340 11.63 -11.47 14.80
C GLU A 340 12.86 -12.17 14.21
N GLY A 341 12.80 -12.68 12.97
CA GLY A 341 13.92 -13.26 12.25
C GLY A 341 15.08 -12.27 12.10
N LEU A 342 14.80 -11.04 11.65
CA LEU A 342 15.80 -9.98 11.58
C LEU A 342 16.41 -9.67 12.96
N LYS A 343 15.58 -9.54 14.00
CA LYS A 343 16.03 -9.27 15.37
C LYS A 343 16.95 -10.37 15.91
N ARG A 344 16.61 -11.65 15.66
CA ARG A 344 17.45 -12.80 16.05
C ARG A 344 18.80 -12.83 15.35
N ASN A 345 18.86 -12.32 14.13
CA ASN A 345 20.11 -12.15 13.38
C ASN A 345 20.86 -10.85 13.75
N GLY A 346 20.48 -10.17 14.84
CA GLY A 346 21.17 -9.00 15.36
C GLY A 346 20.92 -7.69 14.59
N GLN A 347 19.88 -7.64 13.74
CA GLN A 347 19.60 -6.48 12.90
C GLN A 347 18.75 -5.43 13.63
N ASP A 348 18.88 -4.15 13.25
CA ASP A 348 18.07 -3.04 13.77
C ASP A 348 16.68 -3.07 13.13
N VAL A 349 15.65 -3.33 13.94
CA VAL A 349 14.26 -3.47 13.50
C VAL A 349 13.33 -2.67 14.39
N LYS A 350 12.60 -1.75 13.78
CA LYS A 350 11.41 -1.11 14.38
C LYS A 350 10.16 -1.80 13.85
N LEU A 351 9.46 -2.53 14.72
CA LEU A 351 8.17 -3.14 14.42
C LEU A 351 7.03 -2.17 14.79
N LEU A 352 6.13 -1.91 13.86
CA LEU A 352 4.88 -1.19 14.10
C LEU A 352 3.70 -2.13 13.80
N TYR A 353 3.13 -2.72 14.85
CA TYR A 353 2.00 -3.62 14.76
C TYR A 353 0.69 -2.86 15.00
N LEU A 354 -0.20 -2.89 14.02
CA LEU A 354 -1.44 -2.10 13.98
C LEU A 354 -2.64 -3.05 14.05
N GLU A 355 -3.05 -3.40 15.26
CA GLU A 355 -4.02 -4.47 15.57
C GLU A 355 -5.29 -4.45 14.72
N GLN A 356 -5.85 -3.28 14.45
CA GLN A 356 -7.14 -3.11 13.75
C GLN A 356 -6.99 -2.69 12.28
N ALA A 357 -5.76 -2.53 11.77
CA ALA A 357 -5.55 -2.19 10.38
C ALA A 357 -5.80 -3.41 9.47
N THR A 358 -6.40 -3.17 8.30
CA THR A 358 -6.53 -4.16 7.21
C THR A 358 -5.49 -3.91 6.12
N VAL A 359 -5.39 -4.80 5.14
CA VAL A 359 -4.60 -4.54 3.92
C VAL A 359 -5.02 -3.23 3.24
N GLY A 360 -4.05 -2.49 2.69
CA GLY A 360 -4.29 -1.25 1.94
C GLY A 360 -4.69 -0.03 2.79
N PHE A 361 -4.63 -0.09 4.12
CA PHE A 361 -4.99 1.05 4.99
C PHE A 361 -4.20 2.34 4.67
N TYR A 362 -2.99 2.20 4.12
CA TYR A 362 -2.11 3.31 3.73
C TYR A 362 -2.49 3.98 2.39
N LEU A 363 -3.45 3.43 1.64
CA LEU A 363 -3.86 3.99 0.34
C LEU A 363 -4.76 5.23 0.47
N LEU A 364 -5.49 5.35 1.58
CA LEU A 364 -6.40 6.47 1.84
C LEU A 364 -6.07 7.15 3.18
N PRO A 365 -6.03 8.50 3.23
CA PRO A 365 -5.70 9.26 4.43
C PRO A 365 -6.95 9.47 5.30
N ASN A 366 -7.61 8.38 5.68
CA ASN A 366 -8.94 8.39 6.31
C ASN A 366 -9.00 7.57 7.61
N ASN A 367 -7.85 7.19 8.15
CA ASN A 367 -7.74 6.36 9.35
C ASN A 367 -6.48 6.74 10.14
N GLU A 368 -6.50 6.57 11.47
CA GLU A 368 -5.36 6.91 12.33
C GLU A 368 -4.11 6.09 11.98
N HIS A 369 -4.27 4.83 11.55
CA HIS A 369 -3.15 3.97 11.14
C HIS A 369 -2.34 4.57 9.99
N PHE A 370 -2.99 5.20 9.00
CA PHE A 370 -2.32 5.94 7.93
C PHE A 370 -1.43 7.05 8.51
N TYR A 371 -1.98 7.89 9.39
CA TYR A 371 -1.25 9.02 9.96
C TYR A 371 -0.07 8.57 10.82
N THR A 372 -0.29 7.58 11.70
CA THR A 372 0.77 6.98 12.51
C THR A 372 1.91 6.43 11.65
N VAL A 373 1.59 5.69 10.58
CA VAL A 373 2.61 5.12 9.70
C VAL A 373 3.36 6.19 8.93
N MET A 374 2.67 7.22 8.44
CA MET A 374 3.33 8.32 7.74
C MET A 374 4.26 9.13 8.65
N ASP A 375 3.86 9.37 9.90
CA ASP A 375 4.72 9.99 10.91
C ASP A 375 5.96 9.12 11.19
N GLU A 376 5.77 7.81 11.30
CA GLU A 376 6.87 6.88 11.56
C GLU A 376 7.84 6.75 10.38
N ILE A 377 7.33 6.74 9.15
CA ILE A 377 8.17 6.78 7.95
C ILE A 377 8.99 8.07 7.91
N ARG A 378 8.35 9.22 8.16
CA ARG A 378 9.04 10.53 8.21
C ARG A 378 10.17 10.54 9.23
N ASN A 379 9.91 10.06 10.43
CA ASN A 379 10.90 10.01 11.51
C ASN A 379 12.02 9.01 11.19
N PHE A 380 11.70 7.91 10.51
CA PHE A 380 12.66 6.88 10.14
C PHE A 380 13.66 7.35 9.09
N VAL A 381 13.19 8.09 8.08
CA VAL A 381 14.04 8.63 7.00
C VAL A 381 14.73 9.94 7.38
N ASN A 382 14.13 10.72 8.28
CA ASN A 382 14.70 11.98 8.77
C ASN A 382 14.68 12.04 10.33
N PRO A 383 15.63 11.37 11.00
CA PRO A 383 15.67 11.32 12.47
C PRO A 383 15.84 12.70 13.13
N GLU A 384 16.37 13.70 12.42
CA GLU A 384 16.57 15.06 12.93
C GLU A 384 15.25 15.85 13.14
N PHE A 385 14.11 15.42 12.60
CA PHE A 385 12.79 16.05 12.87
C PHE A 385 12.09 15.53 14.14
N GLY A 386 12.70 14.58 14.85
CA GLY A 386 12.05 13.68 15.82
C GLY A 386 11.72 14.21 17.22
N SER A 387 11.90 15.51 17.55
CA SER A 387 11.65 15.99 18.93
C SER A 387 10.85 17.30 19.08
N GLY A 388 10.20 17.79 18.01
CA GLY A 388 9.39 19.01 18.10
C GLY A 388 8.59 19.41 16.86
N SER A 389 8.51 18.55 15.84
CA SER A 389 7.73 18.83 14.62
C SER A 389 6.26 18.42 14.78
N SER A 390 5.35 19.20 14.16
CA SER A 390 3.91 18.88 14.17
C SER A 390 3.63 17.55 13.49
N SER A 391 2.60 16.84 13.96
CA SER A 391 2.21 15.55 13.38
C SER A 391 1.74 15.72 11.94
N VAL A 392 1.84 14.67 11.11
CA VAL A 392 1.26 14.69 9.76
C VAL A 392 -0.23 15.04 9.83
N ARG A 393 -0.94 14.60 10.87
CA ARG A 393 -2.35 14.93 11.11
C ARG A 393 -2.59 16.44 11.24
N ASP A 394 -1.75 17.16 11.98
CA ASP A 394 -1.90 18.60 12.20
C ASP A 394 -1.76 19.40 10.89
N GLY A 395 -0.84 18.99 10.02
CA GLY A 395 -0.67 19.58 8.68
C GLY A 395 -1.90 19.38 7.78
N TRP A 396 -2.54 18.21 7.86
CA TRP A 396 -3.74 17.90 7.07
C TRP A 396 -5.00 18.58 7.62
N ALA A 397 -5.13 18.72 8.94
CA ALA A 397 -6.22 19.46 9.56
C ALA A 397 -6.21 20.95 9.15
N GLY A 398 -5.03 21.55 9.00
CA GLY A 398 -4.85 22.91 8.46
C GLY A 398 -5.32 23.04 7.01
N PHE A 399 -5.03 22.04 6.16
CA PHE A 399 -5.45 22.01 4.76
C PHE A 399 -6.97 21.85 4.59
N GLY A 400 -7.62 21.02 5.41
CA GLY A 400 -9.09 20.87 5.43
C GLY A 400 -9.82 22.16 5.83
N CYS A 401 -9.20 23.00 6.67
CA CYS A 401 -9.72 24.31 7.05
C CYS A 401 -9.57 25.35 5.93
N LEU A 402 -8.46 25.30 5.18
CA LEU A 402 -8.23 26.13 3.98
C LEU A 402 -9.19 25.80 2.84
N LEU A 403 -9.50 24.52 2.61
CA LEU A 403 -10.51 24.10 1.61
C LEU A 403 -11.93 24.58 1.98
N LYS A 404 -12.30 24.55 3.27
CA LYS A 404 -13.57 25.14 3.73
C LYS A 404 -13.65 26.65 3.56
N LYS A 405 -12.51 27.36 3.54
CA LYS A 405 -12.46 28.80 3.23
C LYS A 405 -12.41 29.09 1.73
N ALA A 406 -11.88 28.18 0.91
CA ALA A 406 -11.79 28.33 -0.54
C ALA A 406 -13.06 27.88 -1.29
N SER A 407 -13.85 26.95 -0.74
CA SER A 407 -15.12 26.51 -1.32
C SER A 407 -16.29 27.42 -0.93
N GLY A 408 -16.24 28.69 -1.35
CA GLY A 408 -17.39 29.60 -1.36
C GLY A 408 -18.33 29.38 -2.55
N SER A 409 -18.01 28.44 -3.44
CA SER A 409 -18.79 28.07 -4.61
C SER A 409 -19.05 26.57 -4.61
N ALA A 410 -20.31 26.19 -4.83
CA ALA A 410 -20.81 24.83 -4.76
C ALA A 410 -20.02 23.88 -5.67
N CYS A 411 -19.37 22.87 -5.10
CA CYS A 411 -19.03 21.65 -5.83
C CYS A 411 -20.33 21.04 -6.35
N SER A 412 -20.51 21.05 -7.66
CA SER A 412 -21.67 20.45 -8.30
C SER A 412 -21.66 18.94 -8.12
N TRP A 413 -22.84 18.38 -7.94
CA TRP A 413 -23.16 16.96 -7.74
C TRP A 413 -22.70 15.99 -8.86
N LEU A 414 -22.00 16.49 -9.89
CA LEU A 414 -21.70 15.75 -11.13
C LEU A 414 -20.45 14.86 -11.07
N ASP A 415 -19.55 15.03 -10.09
CA ASP A 415 -18.38 14.14 -9.91
C ASP A 415 -18.73 12.80 -9.23
N TRP A 416 -19.95 12.65 -8.72
CA TRP A 416 -20.38 11.45 -8.01
C TRP A 416 -20.87 10.34 -8.95
N GLU A 417 -21.41 10.65 -10.14
CA GLU A 417 -21.94 9.61 -11.05
C GLU A 417 -20.85 8.72 -11.67
N ALA A 418 -19.64 9.27 -11.89
CA ALA A 418 -18.51 8.52 -12.44
C ALA A 418 -17.98 7.42 -11.48
N LEU A 419 -18.28 7.52 -10.19
CA LEU A 419 -17.90 6.54 -9.16
C LEU A 419 -18.87 5.35 -9.08
N PHE A 420 -20.09 5.45 -9.64
CA PHE A 420 -21.17 4.52 -9.31
C PHE A 420 -21.73 3.67 -10.45
N LEU A 421 -21.56 3.99 -11.75
CA LEU A 421 -22.41 3.37 -12.78
C LEU A 421 -21.74 2.64 -13.96
N LEU A 422 -20.43 2.38 -13.94
CA LEU A 422 -19.77 1.67 -15.06
C LEU A 422 -19.62 0.13 -14.98
N PRO A 423 -19.86 -0.59 -13.86
CA PRO A 423 -19.88 -2.05 -13.89
C PRO A 423 -21.28 -2.71 -13.89
N LEU A 424 -22.38 -1.95 -13.77
CA LEU A 424 -23.74 -2.54 -13.63
C LEU A 424 -24.53 -2.67 -14.94
N ARG A 425 -23.95 -2.35 -16.11
CA ARG A 425 -24.63 -2.48 -17.42
C ARG A 425 -24.24 -3.72 -18.25
N PHE A 426 -23.43 -4.63 -17.72
CA PHE A 426 -22.94 -5.80 -18.48
C PHE A 426 -23.35 -7.17 -17.89
N LEU A 427 -24.37 -7.22 -17.03
CA LEU A 427 -24.92 -8.47 -16.50
C LEU A 427 -26.29 -8.84 -17.11
N GLU A 428 -26.72 -8.19 -18.19
CA GLU A 428 -27.96 -8.52 -18.92
C GLU A 428 -27.77 -8.92 -20.39
N LEU A 429 -26.54 -9.20 -20.84
CA LEU A 429 -26.29 -9.74 -22.18
C LEU A 429 -25.19 -10.82 -22.13
N GLU A 430 -25.59 -12.03 -21.73
CA GLU A 430 -25.33 -13.32 -22.42
C GLU A 430 -26.05 -14.46 -21.70
#